data_AF-A0A6X7LXW0-F1
#
_entry.id   AF-A0A6X7LXW0-F1
#
_cell.length_a   1.000
_cell.length_b   1.000
_cell.length_c   1.000
_cell.angle_alpha   90.00
_cell.angle_beta   90.00
_cell.angle_gamma   90.00
#
_symmetry.space_group_name_H-M   'P 1'
#
loop_
_entity.id
_entity.type
_entity.pdbx_description
1 polymer ?
#
loop_
_entity_poly.entity_id
_entity_poly.type
_entity_poly.pdbx_seq_one_letter_code
_entity_poly.pdbx_strand_id
1 'polypeptide(L)' 'KEADKFAVDVLIPEEYRQQLSRYGVRHWKEIIRLARKMGVSKGIVLGYLQHEGNIPFSHLNRFKVRFRKEDIV' A
#
# COMPACT_ATOMS: atom_id res chain seq x y z
N LYS A 1 2.78 13.52 -10.20
CA LYS A 1 2.79 14.16 -8.87
C LYS A 1 1.38 14.51 -8.38
N GLU A 2 0.59 15.31 -9.08
CA GLU A 2 -0.80 15.59 -8.62
C GLU A 2 -1.70 14.36 -8.66
N ALA A 3 -1.65 13.57 -9.74
CA ALA A 3 -2.41 12.32 -9.85
C ALA A 3 -2.05 11.30 -8.76
N ASP A 4 -0.76 11.20 -8.39
CA ASP A 4 -0.30 10.29 -7.33
C ASP A 4 -0.84 10.73 -5.97
N LYS A 5 -0.82 12.03 -5.70
CA LYS A 5 -1.36 12.60 -4.46
C LYS A 5 -2.87 12.43 -4.38
N PHE A 6 -3.59 12.71 -5.47
CA PHE A 6 -5.04 12.48 -5.55
C PHE A 6 -5.39 11.01 -5.32
N ALA A 7 -4.66 10.08 -5.94
CA ALA A 7 -4.86 8.65 -5.73
C ALA A 7 -4.61 8.27 -4.26
N VAL A 8 -3.58 8.81 -3.61
CA VAL A 8 -3.33 8.58 -2.17
C VAL A 8 -4.44 9.17 -1.31
N ASP A 9 -4.91 10.38 -1.59
CA ASP A 9 -6.00 11.02 -0.84
C ASP A 9 -7.33 10.29 -0.97
N VAL A 10 -7.61 9.72 -2.15
CA VAL A 10 -8.83 8.94 -2.41
C VAL A 10 -8.74 7.53 -1.84
N LEU A 11 -7.59 6.87 -1.97
CA LEU A 11 -7.44 5.45 -1.61
C LEU A 11 -6.98 5.23 -0.16
N ILE A 12 -6.29 6.20 0.43
CA ILE A 12 -5.75 6.10 1.80
C ILE A 12 -6.20 7.35 2.57
N PRO A 13 -7.42 7.30 3.15
CA PRO A 13 -7.95 8.40 3.95
C PRO A 13 -7.00 8.79 5.10
N GLU A 14 -7.00 10.07 5.47
CA GLU A 14 -6.11 10.66 6.47
C GLU A 14 -6.11 9.91 7.81
N GLU A 15 -7.28 9.44 8.26
CA GLU A 15 -7.43 8.65 9.49
C GLU A 15 -6.55 7.40 9.53
N TYR A 16 -6.29 6.78 8.36
CA TYR A 16 -5.44 5.60 8.24
C TYR A 16 -3.97 5.96 8.06
N ARG A 17 -3.64 7.15 7.59
CA ARG A 17 -2.24 7.59 7.38
C ARG A 17 -1.47 7.66 8.70
N GLN A 18 -2.09 8.19 9.76
CA GLN A 18 -1.49 8.21 11.10
C GLN A 18 -1.26 6.82 11.68
N GLN A 19 -2.16 5.88 11.40
CA GLN A 19 -2.01 4.48 11.81
C GLN A 19 -0.88 3.81 11.01
N LEU A 20 -0.84 4.03 9.70
CA LEU A 20 0.14 3.46 8.78
C LEU A 20 1.56 3.98 9.02
N SER A 21 1.74 5.24 9.43
CA SER A 21 3.07 5.81 9.72
C SER A 21 3.82 5.07 10.84
N ARG A 22 3.12 4.28 11.65
CA ARG A 22 3.71 3.43 12.71
C ARG A 22 4.08 2.03 12.21
N TYR A 23 3.68 1.66 10.99
CA TYR A 23 3.83 0.33 10.45
C TYR A 23 5.12 0.16 9.62
N GLY A 24 6.10 -0.54 10.18
CA GLY A 24 7.22 -1.12 9.43
C GLY A 24 6.97 -2.57 9.00
N VAL A 25 8.01 -3.22 8.45
CA VAL A 25 8.01 -4.59 7.90
C VAL A 25 7.36 -5.63 8.82
N ARG A 26 7.57 -5.53 10.14
CA ARG A 26 7.04 -6.48 11.13
C ARG A 26 5.50 -6.51 11.19
N HIS A 27 4.83 -5.42 10.79
CA HIS A 27 3.37 -5.27 10.89
C HIS A 27 2.64 -5.74 9.64
N TRP A 28 3.19 -6.73 8.94
CA TRP A 28 2.68 -7.16 7.63
C TRP A 28 1.25 -7.71 7.71
N LYS A 29 0.83 -8.28 8.84
CA LYS A 29 -0.53 -8.79 9.05
C LYS A 29 -1.53 -7.64 9.23
N GLU A 30 -1.12 -6.62 9.98
CA GLU A 30 -1.88 -5.41 10.25
C GLU A 30 -2.08 -4.61 8.97
N ILE A 31 -1.04 -4.50 8.13
CA ILE A 31 -1.11 -3.87 6.80
C ILE A 31 -2.17 -4.56 5.94
N ILE A 32 -2.17 -5.90 5.87
CA ILE A 32 -3.19 -6.65 5.10
C ILE A 32 -4.59 -6.39 5.66
N ARG A 33 -4.75 -6.41 6.98
CA ARG A 33 -6.04 -6.20 7.64
C ARG A 33 -6.58 -4.80 7.36
N LEU A 34 -5.71 -3.79 7.43
CA LEU A 34 -6.10 -2.41 7.18
C LEU A 34 -6.45 -2.18 5.72
N ALA A 35 -5.67 -2.75 4.79
CA ALA A 35 -5.96 -2.72 3.37
C ALA A 35 -7.36 -3.29 3.07
N ARG A 36 -7.70 -4.45 3.66
CA ARG A 36 -9.04 -5.04 3.57
C ARG A 36 -10.12 -4.14 4.16
N LYS A 37 -9.87 -3.53 5.32
CA LYS A 37 -10.83 -2.60 5.96
C LYS A 37 -11.12 -1.38 5.08
N MET A 38 -10.09 -0.84 4.42
CA MET A 38 -10.22 0.29 3.50
C MET A 38 -10.82 -0.09 2.14
N GLY A 39 -10.98 -1.39 1.83
CA GLY A 39 -11.39 -1.83 0.49
C GLY A 39 -10.31 -1.64 -0.57
N VAL A 40 -9.04 -1.51 -0.18
CA VAL A 40 -7.91 -1.21 -1.07
C VAL A 40 -6.95 -2.39 -1.15
N SER A 41 -6.30 -2.57 -2.30
CA SER A 41 -5.31 -3.62 -2.48
C SER A 41 -4.12 -3.42 -1.52
N LYS A 42 -3.69 -4.52 -0.87
CA LYS A 42 -2.46 -4.56 -0.06
C LYS A 42 -1.21 -4.07 -0.81
N GLY A 43 -1.18 -4.18 -2.14
CA GLY A 43 -0.09 -3.66 -2.97
C GLY A 43 -0.03 -2.13 -3.01
N ILE A 44 -1.20 -1.47 -3.00
CA ILE A 44 -1.30 0.00 -2.96
C ILE A 44 -0.83 0.50 -1.59
N VAL A 45 -1.31 -0.11 -0.50
CA VAL A 45 -0.88 0.25 0.86
C VAL A 45 0.61 0.01 1.06
N LEU A 46 1.16 -1.08 0.52
CA LEU A 46 2.61 -1.30 0.53
C LEU A 46 3.36 -0.22 -0.26
N GLY A 47 2.86 0.15 -1.45
CA GLY A 47 3.46 1.22 -2.26
C GLY A 47 3.54 2.54 -1.49
N TYR A 48 2.46 2.91 -0.79
CA TYR A 48 2.44 4.06 0.10
C TYR A 48 3.50 3.96 1.19
N LEU A 49 3.54 2.87 1.96
CA LEU A 49 4.54 2.69 3.04
C LEU A 49 5.99 2.67 2.54
N GLN A 50 6.21 2.24 1.29
CA GLN A 50 7.54 2.30 0.67
C GLN A 50 7.91 3.73 0.25
N HIS A 51 6.95 4.48 -0.26
CA HIS A 51 7.13 5.89 -0.61
C HIS A 51 7.39 6.76 0.63
N GLU A 52 6.68 6.51 1.72
CA GLU A 52 6.88 7.20 3.01
C GLU A 52 8.12 6.72 3.78
N GLY A 53 8.86 5.73 3.26
CA GLY A 53 10.10 5.25 3.85
C GLY A 53 9.94 4.29 5.05
N ASN A 54 8.71 3.96 5.45
CA ASN A 54 8.44 3.01 6.53
C ASN A 54 8.88 1.58 6.20
N ILE A 55 8.86 1.21 4.91
CA ILE A 55 9.21 -0.11 4.42
C ILE A 55 10.19 0.01 3.25
N PRO A 56 11.34 -0.68 3.25
CA PRO A 56 12.23 -0.68 2.10
C PRO A 56 11.56 -1.27 0.85
N PHE A 57 11.90 -0.73 -0.34
CA PHE A 57 11.42 -1.26 -1.62
C PHE A 57 11.78 -2.73 -1.89
N SER A 58 12.77 -3.27 -1.17
CA SER A 58 13.16 -4.69 -1.22
C SER A 58 12.21 -5.62 -0.45
N HIS A 59 11.35 -5.10 0.42
CA HIS A 59 10.55 -5.91 1.34
C HIS A 59 9.08 -6.00 0.94
N LEU A 60 8.43 -7.10 1.36
CA LEU A 60 6.99 -7.39 1.20
C LEU A 60 6.47 -7.35 -0.25
N ASN A 61 7.34 -7.40 -1.25
CA ASN A 61 6.96 -7.31 -2.67
C ASN A 61 5.94 -8.37 -3.13
N ARG A 62 5.78 -9.48 -2.39
CA ARG A 62 4.70 -10.47 -2.55
C ARG A 62 3.28 -9.88 -2.39
N PHE A 63 3.13 -8.66 -1.88
CA PHE A 63 1.84 -7.98 -1.77
C PHE A 63 1.40 -7.30 -3.06
N LYS A 64 2.35 -7.00 -3.96
CA LYS A 64 2.07 -6.39 -5.25
C LYS A 64 1.54 -7.49 -6.19
N VAL A 65 0.42 -7.21 -6.85
CA VAL A 65 -0.05 -8.03 -7.96
C VAL A 65 0.76 -7.65 -9.18
N ARG A 66 1.31 -8.65 -9.89
CA ARG A 66 1.99 -8.45 -11.17
C ARG A 66 1.09 -9.01 -12.25
N PHE A 67 0.83 -8.20 -13.26
CA PHE A 67 0.14 -8.63 -14.47
C PHE A 67 1.17 -8.74 -15.58
N ARG A 68 1.16 -9.86 -16.29
CA ARG A 68 1.80 -10.03 -17.58
C ARG A 68 0.82 -9.63 -18.67
N LYS A 69 1.35 -9.42 -19.88
CA LYS A 69 0.52 -9.04 -21.02
C LYS A 69 -0.53 -10.11 -21.30
N GLU A 70 -0.18 -11.39 -21.13
CA GLU A 70 -1.08 -12.54 -21.26
C GLU A 70 -2.26 -12.55 -20.25
N ASP A 71 -2.15 -11.87 -19.11
CA ASP A 71 -3.19 -11.88 -18.07
C ASP A 71 -4.34 -10.88 -18.37
N ILE A 72 -4.22 -10.08 -19.44
CA ILE A 72 -5.15 -8.99 -19.81
C ILE A 72 -5.72 -9.19 -21.24
N VAL A 73 -5.54 -10.38 -21.84
CA VAL A 73 -6.07 -10.73 -23.17
C VAL A 73 -7.22 -11.72 -23.07
#